data_AF-A0A9D2CEJ6-F1
#
_entry.id   AF-A0A9D2CEJ6-F1
#
_cell.length_a   1.000
_cell.length_b   1.000
_cell.length_c   1.000
_cell.angle_alpha   90.00
_cell.angle_beta   90.00
_cell.angle_gamma   90.00
#
_symmetry.space_group_name_H-M   'P 1'
#
loop_
_entity.id
_entity.type
_entity.pdbx_description
1 polymer ?
#
loop_
_entity_poly.entity_id
_entity_poly.type
_entity_poly.pdbx_seq_one_letter_code
_entity_poly.pdbx_strand_id
1 'polypeptide(L)'
;MELREACRLFGLKAEDVAECEGAGILSGGSSDLSDDDVRSVSLYCFLKKAGLSKGEILEYFSADCASCRARILRCLRDRLLDEVHAGQKKLDEVDYLLRLLDR
;
A
#
# COMPACT_ATOMS: atom_id res chain seq x y z
N MET A 1 0.11 -22.81 3.57
CA MET A 1 -1.05 -22.63 2.67
C MET A 1 -0.55 -22.48 1.25
N GLU A 2 -1.12 -23.20 0.28
CA GLU A 2 -0.67 -23.06 -1.11
C GLU A 2 -1.01 -21.69 -1.70
N LEU A 3 -0.13 -21.18 -2.57
CA LEU A 3 -0.28 -19.89 -3.27
C LEU A 3 -1.66 -19.71 -3.91
N ARG A 4 -2.15 -20.74 -4.61
CA ARG A 4 -3.44 -20.70 -5.31
C ARG A 4 -4.61 -20.52 -4.34
N GLU A 5 -4.53 -21.16 -3.18
CA GLU A 5 -5.53 -21.06 -2.13
C GLU A 5 -5.49 -19.67 -1.47
N ALA A 6 -4.29 -19.15 -1.20
CA ALA A 6 -4.11 -17.80 -0.65
C ALA A 6 -4.63 -16.72 -1.63
N CYS A 7 -4.34 -16.84 -2.92
CA CYS A 7 -4.90 -15.97 -3.97
C CYS A 7 -6.44 -15.99 -3.96
N ARG A 8 -7.05 -17.17 -3.83
CA ARG A 8 -8.51 -17.34 -3.85
C ARG A 8 -9.19 -16.79 -2.60
N LEU A 9 -8.64 -17.07 -1.42
CA LEU A 9 -9.25 -16.71 -0.14
C LEU A 9 -9.04 -15.25 0.24
N PHE A 10 -7.87 -14.68 -0.08
CA PHE A 10 -7.48 -13.33 0.36
C PHE A 10 -7.36 -12.32 -0.78
N GLY A 11 -7.67 -12.73 -2.02
CA GLY A 11 -7.62 -11.84 -3.19
C GLY A 11 -6.21 -11.38 -3.57
N LEU A 12 -5.19 -12.14 -3.16
CA LEU A 12 -3.79 -11.85 -3.49
C LEU A 12 -3.51 -12.18 -4.95
N LYS A 13 -2.67 -11.38 -5.61
CA LYS A 13 -2.16 -11.69 -6.95
C LYS A 13 -0.86 -12.45 -6.84
N ALA A 14 -0.67 -13.44 -7.71
CA ALA A 14 0.58 -14.20 -7.77
C ALA A 14 1.80 -13.29 -8.02
N GLU A 15 1.61 -12.21 -8.78
CA GLU A 15 2.63 -11.17 -9.02
C GLU A 15 3.10 -10.50 -7.72
N ASP A 16 2.16 -10.10 -6.85
CA ASP A 16 2.51 -9.44 -5.59
C ASP A 16 3.21 -10.42 -4.62
N VAL A 17 2.85 -11.71 -4.66
CA VAL A 17 3.55 -12.75 -3.88
C VAL A 17 4.97 -12.96 -4.41
N ALA A 18 5.15 -13.05 -5.73
CA ALA A 18 6.47 -13.19 -6.35
C ALA A 18 7.36 -11.96 -6.08
N GLU A 19 6.78 -10.76 -6.09
CA GLU A 19 7.49 -9.53 -5.70
C GLU A 19 7.94 -9.57 -4.24
N CYS A 20 7.09 -10.05 -3.32
CA CYS A 20 7.46 -10.23 -1.91
C CYS A 20 8.55 -11.30 -1.72
N GLU A 21 8.48 -12.39 -2.47
CA GLU A 21 9.48 -13.45 -2.45
C GLU A 21 10.84 -12.93 -2.92
N GLY A 22 10.90 -12.28 -4.09
CA GLY A 22 12.12 -11.69 -4.62
C GLY A 22 12.68 -10.55 -3.76
N ALA A 23 11.85 -9.96 -2.90
CA ALA A 23 12.24 -8.96 -1.92
C ALA A 23 12.73 -9.54 -0.58
N GLY A 24 12.64 -10.86 -0.38
CA GLY A 24 12.98 -11.50 0.89
C GLY A 24 12.01 -11.17 2.04
N ILE A 25 10.78 -10.77 1.72
CA ILE A 25 9.73 -10.45 2.71
C ILE A 25 9.10 -11.73 3.27
N LEU A 26 9.07 -12.79 2.46
CA LEU A 26 8.46 -14.06 2.84
C LEU A 26 9.41 -14.93 3.67
N SER A 27 8.83 -15.63 4.63
CA SER A 27 9.52 -16.57 5.53
C SER A 27 9.55 -18.00 4.99
N GLY A 28 8.47 -18.47 4.36
CA GLY A 28 8.33 -19.85 3.84
C GLY A 28 8.53 -20.04 2.32
N GLY A 29 8.73 -18.95 1.57
CA GLY A 29 8.74 -18.98 0.10
C GLY A 29 7.33 -19.07 -0.52
N SER A 30 7.22 -18.93 -1.83
CA SER A 30 5.90 -18.80 -2.51
C SER A 30 5.11 -20.10 -2.61
N SER A 31 5.73 -21.27 -2.45
CA SER A 31 5.07 -22.57 -2.57
C SER A 31 4.20 -22.94 -1.37
N ASP A 32 4.57 -22.51 -0.17
CA ASP A 32 3.84 -22.78 1.07
C ASP A 32 3.85 -21.55 1.97
N LEU A 33 2.85 -20.71 1.80
CA LEU A 33 2.69 -19.46 2.54
C LEU A 33 2.16 -19.73 3.95
N SER A 34 2.87 -19.26 4.95
CA SER A 34 2.35 -19.18 6.31
C SER A 34 1.30 -18.06 6.46
N ASP A 35 0.56 -18.05 7.56
CA ASP A 35 -0.35 -16.93 7.87
C ASP A 35 0.42 -15.60 7.99
N ASP A 36 1.68 -15.65 8.44
CA ASP A 36 2.57 -14.50 8.54
C ASP A 36 2.96 -13.99 7.16
N ASP A 37 3.19 -14.89 6.21
CA ASP A 37 3.45 -14.55 4.80
C ASP A 37 2.21 -13.92 4.16
N VAL A 38 1.02 -14.48 4.39
CA VAL A 38 -0.25 -13.91 3.90
C VAL A 38 -0.45 -12.50 4.46
N ARG A 39 -0.20 -12.28 5.76
CA ARG A 39 -0.26 -10.93 6.36
C ARG A 39 0.75 -9.98 5.72
N SER A 40 1.97 -10.46 5.47
CA SER A 40 3.05 -9.64 4.89
C SER A 40 2.76 -9.26 3.44
N VAL A 41 2.28 -10.18 2.61
CA VAL A 41 1.85 -9.87 1.24
C VAL A 41 0.66 -8.92 1.23
N SER A 42 -0.32 -9.13 2.13
CA SER A 42 -1.49 -8.24 2.23
C SER A 42 -1.07 -6.81 2.58
N LEU A 43 -0.14 -6.67 3.53
CA LEU A 43 0.40 -5.37 3.91
C LEU A 43 1.23 -4.74 2.78
N TYR A 44 2.07 -5.52 2.09
CA TYR A 44 2.81 -5.06 0.91
C TYR A 44 1.86 -4.48 -0.15
N CYS A 45 0.80 -5.21 -0.47
CA CYS A 45 -0.22 -4.77 -1.43
C CYS A 45 -0.91 -3.47 -0.99
N PHE A 46 -1.24 -3.35 0.30
CA PHE A 46 -1.83 -2.13 0.85
C PHE A 46 -0.88 -0.93 0.70
N LEU A 47 0.38 -1.09 1.10
CA LEU A 47 1.38 -0.03 1.04
C LEU A 47 1.66 0.44 -0.40
N LYS A 48 1.74 -0.51 -1.35
CA LYS A 48 1.87 -0.24 -2.78
C LYS A 48 0.66 0.53 -3.32
N LYS A 49 -0.56 0.11 -2.98
CA LYS A 49 -1.80 0.80 -3.38
C LYS A 49 -1.93 2.19 -2.77
N ALA A 50 -1.43 2.37 -1.55
CA ALA A 50 -1.44 3.67 -0.88
C ALA A 50 -0.42 4.65 -1.46
N GLY A 51 0.45 4.22 -2.38
CA GLY A 51 1.39 5.10 -3.08
C GLY A 51 2.81 5.10 -2.54
N LEU A 52 3.18 4.17 -1.64
CA LEU A 52 4.59 3.97 -1.31
C LEU A 52 5.35 3.39 -2.49
N SER A 53 6.55 3.92 -2.71
CA SER A 53 7.49 3.34 -3.67
C SER A 53 8.01 1.99 -3.19
N LYS A 54 8.50 1.17 -4.12
CA LYS A 54 9.11 -0.12 -3.79
C LYS A 54 10.22 0.02 -2.74
N GLY A 55 11.05 1.07 -2.83
CA GLY A 55 12.13 1.33 -1.86
C GLY A 55 11.61 1.59 -0.44
N GLU A 56 10.58 2.43 -0.29
CA GLU A 56 9.98 2.73 1.02
C GLU A 56 9.28 1.51 1.62
N ILE A 57 8.67 0.66 0.79
CA ILE A 57 8.07 -0.59 1.25
C ILE A 57 9.15 -1.54 1.76
N LEU A 58 10.27 -1.68 1.05
CA LEU A 58 11.39 -2.50 1.53
C LEU A 58 11.97 -1.94 2.84
N GLU A 59 12.16 -0.62 2.94
CA GLU A 59 12.59 0.05 4.17
C GLU A 59 11.62 -0.25 5.33
N TYR A 60 10.31 -0.29 5.06
CA TYR A 60 9.30 -0.63 6.05
C TYR A 60 9.45 -2.07 6.57
N PHE A 61 9.65 -3.05 5.68
CA PHE A 61 9.80 -4.46 6.07
C PHE A 61 11.15 -4.74 6.73
N SER A 62 12.22 -4.08 6.30
CA SER A 62 13.57 -4.24 6.88
C SER A 62 13.79 -3.42 8.16
N ALA A 63 12.85 -2.54 8.54
CA ALA A 63 13.00 -1.72 9.72
C ALA A 63 12.95 -2.56 11.01
N ASP A 64 14.01 -2.45 11.81
CA ASP A 64 14.18 -3.16 13.09
C ASP A 64 13.28 -2.64 14.21
N CYS A 65 12.67 -1.46 14.02
CA CYS A 65 12.02 -0.73 15.09
C CYS A 65 10.63 -0.20 14.69
N ALA A 66 9.67 -0.28 15.62
CA ALA A 66 8.31 0.18 15.39
C ALA A 66 8.24 1.68 15.08
N SER A 67 9.10 2.50 15.70
CA SER A 67 9.17 3.94 15.43
C SER A 67 9.68 4.25 14.02
N CYS A 68 10.57 3.43 13.48
CA CYS A 68 11.08 3.50 12.11
C CYS A 68 9.94 3.29 11.10
N ARG A 69 9.17 2.21 11.28
CA ARG A 69 7.97 1.91 10.47
C ARG A 69 6.92 3.00 10.59
N ALA A 70 6.67 3.48 11.81
CA ALA A 70 5.72 4.56 12.06
C ALA A 70 6.13 5.87 11.35
N ARG A 71 7.43 6.17 11.25
CA ARG A 71 7.93 7.34 10.50
C ARG A 71 7.55 7.25 9.02
N ILE A 72 7.77 6.11 8.37
CA ILE A 72 7.41 5.89 6.96
C ILE A 72 5.90 6.10 6.76
N LEU A 73 5.08 5.52 7.64
CA LEU A 73 3.62 5.67 7.57
C LEU A 73 3.15 7.11 7.82
N ARG A 74 3.82 7.88 8.68
CA ARG A 74 3.51 9.30 8.87
C ARG A 74 3.83 10.12 7.62
N CYS A 75 4.98 9.88 6.99
CA CYS A 75 5.32 10.53 5.72
C CYS A 75 4.34 10.17 4.59
N LEU A 76 3.85 8.92 4.56
CA LEU A 76 2.77 8.53 3.65
C LEU A 76 1.47 9.28 3.94
N ARG A 77 1.06 9.32 5.22
CA ARG A 77 -0.15 10.04 5.65
C ARG A 77 -0.11 11.50 5.25
N ASP A 78 1.02 12.17 5.47
CA ASP A 78 1.14 13.61 5.17
C ASP A 78 1.03 13.86 3.65
N ARG A 79 1.64 13.02 2.81
CA ARG A 79 1.45 13.06 1.34
C ARG A 79 -0.01 12.86 0.92
N LEU A 80 -0.69 11.86 1.49
CA LEU A 80 -2.09 11.60 1.18
C LEU A 80 -2.99 12.78 1.60
N LEU A 81 -2.70 13.43 2.72
CA LEU A 81 -3.42 14.63 3.15
C LEU A 81 -3.20 15.79 2.16
N ASP A 82 -1.97 15.99 1.69
CA ASP A 82 -1.67 17.01 0.68
C ASP A 82 -2.43 16.76 -0.63
N GLU A 83 -2.52 15.51 -1.08
CA GLU A 83 -3.30 15.12 -2.25
C GLU A 83 -4.80 15.39 -2.07
N VAL A 84 -5.36 15.05 -0.90
CA VAL A 84 -6.77 15.33 -0.56
C VAL A 84 -7.03 16.84 -0.54
N HIS A 85 -6.17 17.63 0.09
CA HIS A 85 -6.32 19.09 0.12
C HIS A 85 -6.24 19.70 -1.29
N ALA A 86 -5.32 19.21 -2.14
CA ALA A 86 -5.22 19.66 -3.52
C ALA A 86 -6.47 19.27 -4.33
N GLY A 87 -7.02 18.07 -4.12
CA GLY A 87 -8.26 17.62 -4.72
C GLY A 87 -9.46 18.49 -4.31
N GLN A 88 -9.58 18.80 -3.01
CA GLN A 88 -10.63 19.68 -2.49
C GLN A 88 -10.56 21.07 -3.12
N LYS A 89 -9.35 21.66 -3.23
CA LYS A 89 -9.19 22.97 -3.85
C LYS A 89 -9.67 23.00 -5.31
N LYS A 90 -9.35 21.96 -6.09
CA LYS A 90 -9.83 21.84 -7.47
C LYS A 90 -11.35 21.71 -7.54
N LEU A 91 -11.95 20.98 -6.60
CA LEU A 91 -13.39 20.85 -6.51
C LEU A 91 -14.04 22.21 -6.20
N ASP A 92 -13.50 22.96 -5.25
CA ASP A 92 -13.99 24.30 -4.90
C ASP A 92 -13.93 25.28 -6.09
N GLU A 93 -12.88 25.19 -6.91
CA GLU A 93 -12.73 25.97 -8.15
C GLU A 93 -13.82 25.60 -9.18
N VAL A 94 -14.12 24.31 -9.36
CA VAL A 94 -15.21 23.85 -10.24
C VAL A 94 -16.57 24.30 -9.73
N ASP A 95 -16.84 24.15 -8.44
CA ASP A 95 -18.09 24.57 -7.80
C ASP A 95 -18.34 26.08 -7.95
N TYR A 96 -17.27 26.87 -7.84
CA TYR A 96 -17.35 28.31 -8.09
C TYR A 96 -17.78 28.61 -9.53
N LEU A 97 -17.20 27.92 -10.53
CA LEU A 97 -17.57 28.09 -11.93
C LEU A 97 -19.01 27.68 -12.21
N LEU A 98 -19.48 26.56 -11.65
CA LEU A 98 -20.87 26.12 -11.76
C LEU A 98 -21.84 27.17 -11.21
N ARG A 99 -21.56 27.72 -10.01
CA ARG A 99 -22.37 28.79 -9.41
C ARG A 99 -22.45 30.08 -10.24
N LEU A 100 -21.47 30.34 -11.12
CA LEU A 100 -21.53 31.48 -12.03
C LEU A 100 -22.45 31.22 -13.22
N LEU A 101 -22.56 29.97 -13.68
CA LEU A 101 -23.38 29.57 -14.81
C LEU A 101 -24.85 29.36 -14.43
N ASP A 102 -25.13 29.01 -13.17
CA ASP A 102 -26.50 28.84 -12.64
C ASP A 102 -27.21 30.19 -12.30
N ARG A 103 -26.67 31.32 -12.79
CA ARG A 103 -27.26 32.67 -12.64
C ARG A 103 -27.93 33.13 -13.93
#